data_AF-A0A965MBK0-F1
#
_entry.id   AF-A0A965MBK0-F1
#
_cell.length_a   1.000
_cell.length_b   1.000
_cell.length_c   1.000
_cell.angle_alpha   90.00
_cell.angle_beta   90.00
_cell.angle_gamma   90.00
#
_symmetry.space_group_name_H-M   'P 1'
#
loop_
_entity.id
_entity.type
_entity.pdbx_description
1 polymer ?
#
loop_
_entity_poly.entity_id
_entity_poly.type
_entity_poly.pdbx_seq_one_letter_code
_entity_poly.pdbx_strand_id
1 'polypeptide(L)'
;MTTQLYTVRSNRNRARIWIEGARLTSAGFTHGARYNVTSTANVLVLALADDGARKVAGAAARPIIDMSGRSCQPFDTGDDVSITYQQGVITIERAA
;
A
#
# COMPACT_ATOMS: atom_id res chain seq x y z
N MET A 1 2.84 -14.09 -6.56
CA MET A 1 3.60 -13.15 -5.72
C MET A 1 4.44 -12.30 -6.66
N THR A 2 4.38 -10.98 -6.53
CA THR A 2 5.14 -10.04 -7.36
C THR A 2 5.73 -8.95 -6.47
N THR A 3 6.92 -8.45 -6.78
CA THR A 3 7.57 -7.40 -6.01
C THR A 3 7.82 -6.16 -6.88
N GLN A 4 7.77 -4.98 -6.27
CA GLN A 4 8.04 -3.69 -6.88
C GLN A 4 8.98 -2.88 -5.99
N LEU A 5 10.08 -2.39 -6.54
CA LEU A 5 10.85 -1.32 -5.92
C LEU A 5 10.14 0.02 -6.11
N TYR A 6 10.09 0.81 -5.04
CA TYR A 6 9.40 2.10 -5.02
C TYR A 6 10.13 3.07 -4.10
N THR A 7 10.41 4.28 -4.57
CA THR A 7 10.89 5.37 -3.72
C THR A 7 9.70 6.13 -3.14
N VAL A 8 9.62 6.23 -1.82
CA VAL A 8 8.58 6.99 -1.11
C VAL A 8 8.63 8.45 -1.55
N ARG A 9 7.49 8.96 -2.00
CA ARG A 9 7.36 10.32 -2.54
C ARG A 9 6.79 11.27 -1.50
N SER A 10 6.98 12.57 -1.70
CA SER A 10 6.31 13.60 -0.92
C SER A 10 5.06 14.10 -1.63
N ASN A 11 3.98 14.33 -0.87
CA ASN A 11 2.85 15.12 -1.29
C ASN A 11 2.45 16.07 -0.16
N ARG A 12 2.45 17.38 -0.43
CA ARG A 12 2.19 18.43 0.58
C ARG A 12 3.04 18.22 1.86
N ASN A 13 4.34 17.96 1.67
CA ASN A 13 5.33 17.70 2.72
C ASN A 13 5.02 16.49 3.61
N ARG A 14 4.33 15.48 3.06
CA ARG A 14 4.04 14.22 3.76
C ARG A 14 4.50 13.05 2.91
N ALA A 15 5.17 12.08 3.54
CA ALA A 15 5.52 10.81 2.93
C ALA A 15 4.28 10.11 2.35
N ARG A 16 4.45 9.52 1.18
CA ARG A 16 3.39 8.92 0.38
C ARG A 16 3.88 7.70 -0.39
N ILE A 17 3.10 6.63 -0.31
CA ILE A 17 3.16 5.48 -1.21
C ILE A 17 1.83 5.38 -1.93
N TRP A 18 1.87 5.42 -3.26
CA TRP A 18 0.72 5.24 -4.13
C TRP A 18 0.80 3.87 -4.81
N ILE A 19 -0.20 3.03 -4.57
CA ILE A 19 -0.28 1.66 -5.08
C ILE A 19 -1.47 1.56 -6.03
N GLU A 20 -1.25 1.10 -7.25
CA GLU A 20 -2.28 1.00 -8.29
C GLU A 20 -1.94 -0.06 -9.35
N GLY A 21 -2.84 -0.22 -10.33
CA GLY A 21 -2.60 -1.02 -11.53
C GLY A 21 -2.77 -2.53 -11.32
N ALA A 22 -2.30 -3.31 -12.31
CA ALA A 22 -2.55 -4.75 -12.38
C ALA A 22 -2.01 -5.53 -11.18
N ARG A 23 -0.91 -5.06 -10.56
CA ARG A 23 -0.33 -5.71 -9.36
C ARG A 23 -1.26 -5.62 -8.16
N LEU A 24 -1.90 -4.46 -7.97
CA LEU A 24 -2.89 -4.24 -6.92
C LEU A 24 -4.12 -5.13 -7.11
N THR A 25 -4.70 -5.13 -8.31
CA THR A 25 -5.92 -5.91 -8.60
C THR A 25 -5.66 -7.41 -8.59
N SER A 26 -4.51 -7.87 -9.09
CA SER A 26 -4.11 -9.28 -9.06
C SER A 26 -3.84 -9.79 -7.64
N ALA A 27 -3.59 -8.90 -6.68
CA ALA A 27 -3.51 -9.23 -5.26
C ALA A 27 -4.90 -9.26 -4.57
N GLY A 28 -5.99 -9.04 -5.30
CA GLY A 28 -7.36 -9.03 -4.79
C GLY A 28 -7.85 -7.68 -4.27
N PHE A 29 -7.01 -6.62 -4.30
CA PHE A 29 -7.40 -5.28 -3.86
C PHE A 29 -8.13 -4.54 -4.99
N THR A 30 -9.37 -4.93 -5.24
CA THR A 30 -10.26 -4.30 -6.23
C THR A 30 -10.99 -3.09 -5.63
N HIS A 31 -11.60 -2.25 -6.48
CA HIS A 31 -12.36 -1.09 -6.01
C HIS A 31 -13.44 -1.48 -5.00
N GLY A 32 -13.48 -0.79 -3.86
CA GLY A 32 -14.45 -1.07 -2.81
C GLY A 32 -14.06 -2.20 -1.85
N ALA A 33 -13.03 -3.00 -2.16
CA ALA A 33 -12.51 -4.01 -1.26
C ALA A 33 -12.04 -3.36 0.05
N ARG A 34 -12.29 -4.05 1.17
CA ARG A 34 -11.95 -3.58 2.51
C ARG A 34 -10.69 -4.27 3.01
N TYR A 35 -9.91 -3.54 3.81
CA TYR A 35 -8.65 -4.03 4.34
C TYR A 35 -8.27 -3.33 5.64
N ASN A 36 -7.42 -4.01 6.42
CA ASN A 36 -6.78 -3.47 7.60
C ASN A 36 -5.32 -3.14 7.31
N VAL A 37 -4.78 -2.20 8.08
CA VAL A 37 -3.37 -1.81 8.02
C VAL A 37 -2.76 -2.09 9.38
N THR A 38 -1.69 -2.88 9.39
CA THR A 38 -0.84 -3.07 10.56
C THR A 38 0.54 -2.52 10.24
N SER A 39 1.16 -1.88 11.23
CA SER A 39 2.46 -1.24 11.10
C SER A 39 3.32 -1.67 12.27
N THR A 40 4.56 -2.04 11.97
CA THR A 40 5.64 -2.25 12.94
C THR A 40 6.76 -1.24 12.64
N ALA A 41 7.90 -1.33 13.34
CA ALA A 41 9.01 -0.39 13.18
C ALA A 41 9.55 -0.28 11.73
N ASN A 42 9.48 -1.36 10.94
CA ASN A 42 10.07 -1.42 9.59
C ASN A 42 9.14 -1.91 8.49
N VAL A 43 7.94 -2.36 8.85
CA VAL A 43 7.04 -3.06 7.93
C VAL A 43 5.64 -2.48 8.02
N LEU A 44 5.00 -2.30 6.87
CA LEU A 44 3.58 -1.97 6.77
C LEU A 44 2.85 -3.07 5.99
N VAL A 45 1.85 -3.68 6.61
CA VAL A 45 1.06 -4.78 6.03
C VAL A 45 -0.38 -4.34 5.82
N LEU A 46 -0.87 -4.49 4.60
CA LEU A 46 -2.25 -4.30 4.22
C LEU A 46 -2.85 -5.68 3.99
N ALA A 47 -3.90 -6.04 4.73
CA ALA A 47 -4.55 -7.34 4.62
C ALA A 47 -6.05 -7.15 4.34
N LEU A 48 -6.55 -7.78 3.28
CA LEU A 48 -7.99 -7.79 2.96
C LEU A 48 -8.78 -8.35 4.15
N ALA A 49 -9.89 -7.70 4.44
CA ALA A 49 -10.82 -8.09 5.49
C ALA A 49 -12.19 -7.50 5.15
N ASP A 50 -13.24 -8.32 5.20
CA ASP A 50 -14.60 -7.90 4.82
C ASP A 50 -15.12 -6.74 5.67
N ASP A 51 -14.68 -6.63 6.91
CA ASP A 51 -14.99 -5.58 7.87
C ASP A 51 -13.84 -4.55 8.04
N GLY A 52 -12.83 -4.60 7.17
CA GLY A 52 -11.59 -3.84 7.31
C GLY A 52 -11.82 -2.33 7.46
N ALA A 53 -11.04 -1.67 8.30
CA ALA A 53 -11.22 -0.25 8.61
C ALA A 53 -11.04 0.68 7.39
N ARG A 54 -10.28 0.23 6.38
CA ARG A 54 -10.01 0.99 5.14
C ARG A 54 -10.67 0.35 3.93
N LYS A 55 -10.82 1.16 2.88
CA LYS A 55 -11.42 0.77 1.61
C LYS A 55 -10.50 1.16 0.46
N VAL A 56 -10.35 0.29 -0.53
CA VAL A 56 -9.64 0.60 -1.78
C VAL A 56 -10.41 1.70 -2.52
N ALA A 57 -9.72 2.80 -2.83
CA ALA A 57 -10.28 4.01 -3.41
C ALA A 57 -10.15 4.00 -4.95
N GLY A 58 -10.38 5.16 -5.58
CA GLY A 58 -10.29 5.32 -7.03
C GLY A 58 -11.56 4.89 -7.76
N ALA A 59 -11.45 4.66 -9.07
CA ALA A 59 -12.56 4.17 -9.90
C ALA A 59 -12.47 2.64 -10.06
N ALA A 60 -13.56 1.98 -10.44
CA ALA A 60 -13.56 0.53 -10.70
C ALA A 60 -12.47 0.10 -11.71
N ALA A 61 -12.26 0.88 -12.77
CA ALA A 61 -11.23 0.64 -13.78
C ALA A 61 -9.80 1.00 -13.31
N ARG A 62 -9.67 1.80 -12.24
CA ARG A 62 -8.40 2.31 -11.71
C ARG A 62 -8.46 2.37 -10.17
N PRO A 63 -8.46 1.21 -9.49
CA PRO A 63 -8.42 1.16 -8.04
C PRO A 63 -7.06 1.63 -7.53
N ILE A 64 -7.08 2.31 -6.39
CA ILE A 64 -5.87 2.86 -5.78
C ILE A 64 -5.86 2.63 -4.27
N ILE A 65 -4.66 2.52 -3.72
CA ILE A 65 -4.37 2.68 -2.30
C ILE A 65 -3.39 3.84 -2.15
N ASP A 66 -3.79 4.84 -1.37
CA ASP A 66 -2.99 6.01 -1.06
C ASP A 66 -2.58 5.97 0.42
N MET A 67 -1.34 5.57 0.68
CA MET A 67 -0.75 5.61 2.01
C MET A 67 -0.05 6.94 2.16
N SER A 68 -0.62 7.87 2.94
CA SER A 68 -0.05 9.21 3.16
C SER A 68 0.08 9.59 4.63
N GLY A 69 1.08 10.41 4.95
CA GLY A 69 1.33 10.92 6.30
C GLY A 69 1.47 9.80 7.33
N ARG A 70 0.67 9.84 8.40
CA ARG A 70 0.69 8.82 9.47
C ARG A 70 0.47 7.40 8.96
N SER A 71 -0.26 7.24 7.87
CA SER A 71 -0.49 5.90 7.29
C SER A 71 0.68 5.39 6.46
N CYS A 72 1.61 6.26 6.06
CA CYS A 72 2.84 5.88 5.38
C CYS A 72 3.97 5.52 6.35
N GLN A 73 3.76 5.70 7.66
CA GLN A 73 4.73 5.30 8.68
C GLN A 73 4.92 3.77 8.65
N PRO A 74 6.16 3.28 8.77
CA PRO A 74 7.35 3.96 9.31
C PRO A 74 8.26 4.62 8.27
N PHE A 75 7.81 4.84 7.03
CA PHE A 75 8.66 5.30 5.94
C PHE A 75 8.64 6.82 5.78
N ASP A 76 9.81 7.37 5.46
CA ASP A 76 10.01 8.79 5.19
C ASP A 76 10.17 9.07 3.68
N THR A 77 10.00 10.33 3.28
CA THR A 77 10.22 10.71 1.88
C THR A 77 11.67 10.44 1.48
N GLY A 78 11.86 9.74 0.36
CA GLY A 78 13.18 9.35 -0.12
C GLY A 78 13.61 7.95 0.30
N ASP A 79 12.91 7.31 1.25
CA ASP A 79 13.14 5.89 1.54
C ASP A 79 12.85 5.06 0.29
N ASP A 80 13.74 4.14 -0.04
CA ASP A 80 13.46 3.09 -0.99
C ASP A 80 12.81 1.91 -0.27
N VAL A 81 11.68 1.44 -0.81
CA VAL A 81 10.89 0.35 -0.26
C VAL A 81 10.65 -0.74 -1.31
N SER A 82 10.52 -1.96 -0.83
CA SER A 82 10.03 -3.11 -1.57
C SER A 82 8.55 -3.33 -1.24
N ILE A 83 7.71 -3.30 -2.26
CA ILE A 83 6.27 -3.59 -2.16
C ILE A 83 6.04 -4.99 -2.71
N THR A 84 5.69 -5.92 -1.83
CA THR A 84 5.38 -7.31 -2.17
C THR A 84 3.87 -7.50 -2.22
N TYR A 85 3.39 -7.96 -3.38
CA TYR A 85 1.99 -8.23 -3.67
C TYR A 85 1.73 -9.74 -3.63
N GLN A 86 0.87 -10.16 -2.71
CA GLN A 86 0.36 -11.52 -2.58
C GLN A 86 -1.17 -11.48 -2.53
N GLN A 87 -1.83 -12.58 -2.91
CA GLN A 87 -3.28 -12.69 -2.80
C GLN A 87 -3.73 -12.34 -1.37
N GLY A 88 -4.56 -11.30 -1.25
CA GLY A 88 -5.12 -10.82 0.01
C GLY A 88 -4.19 -10.00 0.89
N VAL A 89 -2.90 -9.87 0.55
CA VAL A 89 -1.91 -9.21 1.41
C VAL A 89 -0.90 -8.41 0.58
N ILE A 90 -0.67 -7.16 0.96
CA ILE A 90 0.44 -6.34 0.45
C ILE A 90 1.35 -6.00 1.63
N THR A 91 2.64 -6.29 1.47
CA THR A 91 3.68 -5.98 2.45
C THR A 91 4.62 -4.94 1.88
N ILE A 92 4.93 -3.91 2.68
CA ILE A 92 5.87 -2.85 2.34
C ILE A 92 6.98 -2.87 3.39
N GLU A 93 8.23 -2.92 2.92
CA GLU A 93 9.43 -2.96 3.76
C GLU A 93 10.51 -2.07 3.13
N ARG A 94 11.48 -1.58 3.91
CA ARG A 94 12.66 -0.91 3.33
C ARG A 94 13.38 -1.85 2.38
N ALA A 95 13.80 -1.33 1.22
CA ALA A 95 14.65 -2.07 0.32
C ALA A 95 16.01 -2.32 0.99
N ALA A 96 16.60 -3.49 0.75
CA ALA A 96 17.94 -3.85 1.22
C ALA A 96 19.03 -3.17 0.39
#